data_AF-R0L5A9-F1
#
_entry.id   AF-R0L5A9-F1
#
_cell.length_a   1.000
_cell.length_b   1.000
_cell.length_c   1.000
_cell.angle_alpha   90.00
_cell.angle_beta   90.00
_cell.angle_gamma   90.00
#
_symmetry.space_group_name_H-M   'P 1'
#
loop_
_entity.id
_entity.type
_entity.pdbx_description
1 polymer ?
#
loop_
_entity_poly.entity_id
_entity_poly.type
_entity_poly.pdbx_seq_one_letter_code
_entity_poly.pdbx_strand_id
1 'polypeptide(L)'
;KPPYSYISLTAMAIQSSPEKMLPLSEIYKFIMDRFPYYRENTQRWQNSLRHNLSFNDCFIKIPRRPDQPGKGSFWALHPSCGDMFENGSFLRRRKRFK
;
A
#
# COMPACT_ATOMS: atom_id res chain seq x y z
N LYS A 1 -17.56 -2.63 -1.63
CA LYS A 1 -16.20 -2.28 -1.16
C LYS A 1 -15.61 -3.46 -0.38
N PRO A 2 -14.41 -3.96 -0.73
CA PRO A 2 -13.76 -5.05 0.00
C PRO A 2 -13.52 -4.71 1.49
N PRO A 3 -13.47 -5.70 2.40
CA PRO A 3 -13.32 -5.49 3.84
C PRO A 3 -11.88 -5.17 4.27
N TYR A 4 -11.13 -4.43 3.45
CA TYR A 4 -9.73 -4.09 3.67
C TYR A 4 -9.55 -2.59 3.83
N SER A 5 -8.68 -2.19 4.77
CA SER A 5 -8.25 -0.79 4.89
C SER A 5 -7.26 -0.44 3.77
N TYR A 6 -7.05 0.85 3.49
CA TYR A 6 -6.02 1.24 2.51
C TYR A 6 -4.61 0.83 2.95
N ILE A 7 -4.35 0.82 4.26
CA ILE A 7 -3.10 0.27 4.82
C ILE A 7 -2.98 -1.21 4.44
N SER A 8 -4.02 -2.00 4.67
CA SER A 8 -4.04 -3.43 4.34
C SER A 8 -3.86 -3.67 2.84
N LEU A 9 -4.53 -2.88 2.00
CA LEU A 9 -4.43 -2.98 0.53
C LEU A 9 -3.02 -2.68 0.03
N THR A 10 -2.41 -1.61 0.54
CA THR A 10 -1.03 -1.24 0.23
C THR A 10 -0.04 -2.31 0.70
N ALA A 11 -0.20 -2.82 1.93
CA ALA A 11 0.65 -3.88 2.47
C ALA A 11 0.56 -5.16 1.62
N MET A 12 -0.64 -5.58 1.23
CA MET A 12 -0.83 -6.73 0.33
C MET A 12 -0.13 -6.54 -1.02
N ALA A 13 -0.21 -5.34 -1.61
CA ALA A 13 0.46 -5.03 -2.86
C ALA A 13 1.98 -5.15 -2.70
N ILE A 14 2.56 -4.49 -1.71
CA ILE A 14 4.01 -4.48 -1.46
C ILE A 14 4.52 -5.89 -1.15
N GLN A 15 3.82 -6.67 -0.33
CA GLN A 15 4.21 -8.04 0.00
C GLN A 15 4.14 -8.99 -1.19
N SER A 16 3.25 -8.73 -2.16
CA SER A 16 3.16 -9.52 -3.39
C SER A 16 4.33 -9.28 -4.34
N SER A 17 5.07 -8.18 -4.18
CA SER A 17 6.28 -7.90 -4.95
C SER A 17 7.45 -8.76 -4.46
N PRO A 18 8.24 -9.37 -5.36
CA PRO A 18 9.45 -10.10 -4.97
C PRO A 18 10.47 -9.20 -4.27
N GLU A 19 10.54 -7.92 -4.67
CA GLU A 19 11.46 -6.93 -4.10
C GLU A 19 10.94 -6.29 -2.79
N LYS A 20 9.72 -6.65 -2.35
CA LYS A 20 9.06 -6.06 -1.18
C LYS A 20 8.96 -4.53 -1.22
N MET A 21 8.96 -3.98 -2.44
CA MET A 21 8.72 -2.58 -2.73
C MET A 21 8.01 -2.44 -4.08
N LEU A 22 7.23 -1.37 -4.23
CA LEU A 22 6.51 -1.05 -5.46
C LEU A 22 6.40 0.47 -5.66
N PRO A 23 6.42 0.97 -6.90
CA PRO A 23 6.02 2.35 -7.16
C PRO A 23 4.50 2.49 -6.99
N LEU A 24 4.06 3.74 -6.79
CA LEU A 24 2.64 4.07 -6.57
C LEU A 24 1.72 3.55 -7.69
N SER A 25 2.18 3.57 -8.95
CA SER A 25 1.41 3.08 -10.09
C SER A 25 1.10 1.58 -9.99
N GLU A 26 2.08 0.78 -9.57
CA GLU A 26 1.90 -0.68 -9.44
C GLU A 26 1.01 -1.02 -8.24
N ILE A 27 1.05 -0.20 -7.17
CA ILE A 27 0.10 -0.36 -6.05
C ILE A 27 -1.34 -0.13 -6.54
N TYR A 28 -1.57 0.88 -7.38
CA TYR A 28 -2.89 1.10 -7.96
C TYR A 28 -3.33 -0.05 -8.85
N LYS A 29 -2.44 -0.51 -9.73
CA LYS A 29 -2.70 -1.62 -10.64
C LYS A 29 -3.06 -2.89 -9.88
N PHE A 30 -2.25 -3.29 -8.90
CA PHE A 30 -2.53 -4.45 -8.05
C PHE A 30 -3.94 -4.40 -7.42
N ILE A 31 -4.31 -3.23 -6.87
CA ILE A 31 -5.62 -3.08 -6.21
C ILE A 31 -6.76 -3.17 -7.23
N MET A 32 -6.63 -2.54 -8.41
CA MET A 32 -7.67 -2.57 -9.45
C MET A 32 -7.81 -3.95 -10.11
N ASP A 33 -6.70 -4.68 -10.25
CA ASP A 33 -6.68 -6.03 -10.81
C ASP A 33 -7.37 -7.01 -9.86
N ARG A 34 -7.04 -6.96 -8.56
CA ARG A 34 -7.59 -7.87 -7.54
C ARG A 34 -8.99 -7.50 -7.08
N PHE A 35 -9.33 -6.22 -7.06
CA PHE A 35 -10.59 -5.72 -6.50
C PHE A 35 -11.30 -4.79 -7.51
N PRO A 36 -12.18 -5.34 -8.37
CA PRO A 36 -12.88 -4.58 -9.41
C PRO A 36 -13.62 -3.34 -8.89
N TYR A 37 -14.06 -3.35 -7.63
CA TYR A 37 -14.66 -2.20 -6.94
C TYR A 37 -13.83 -0.90 -7.04
N TYR A 38 -12.51 -0.98 -7.17
CA TYR A 38 -11.61 0.19 -7.25
C TYR A 38 -11.32 0.66 -8.68
N ARG A 39 -11.89 0.04 -9.72
CA ARG A 39 -11.72 0.48 -11.12
C ARG A 39 -12.49 1.76 -11.44
N GLU A 40 -13.56 2.02 -10.69
CA GLU A 40 -14.37 3.22 -10.81
C GLU A 40 -13.98 4.27 -9.75
N ASN A 41 -14.31 5.55 -10.01
CA ASN A 41 -14.09 6.66 -9.07
C ASN A 41 -12.64 6.74 -8.54
N THR A 42 -11.68 6.48 -9.44
CA THR A 42 -10.26 6.26 -9.10
C THR A 42 -9.65 7.40 -8.30
N GLN A 43 -9.97 8.65 -8.65
CA GLN A 43 -9.42 9.82 -8.00
C GLN A 43 -9.64 9.85 -6.48
N ARG A 44 -10.83 9.49 -6.00
CA ARG A 44 -11.20 9.58 -4.57
C ARG A 44 -10.38 8.62 -3.73
N TRP A 45 -10.36 7.34 -4.10
CA TRP A 45 -9.67 6.33 -3.29
C TRP A 45 -8.16 6.41 -3.45
N GLN A 46 -7.65 6.76 -4.63
CA GLN A 46 -6.22 6.98 -4.84
C GLN A 46 -5.72 8.15 -3.99
N ASN A 47 -6.53 9.20 -3.81
CA ASN A 47 -6.18 10.30 -2.92
C ASN A 47 -6.07 9.83 -1.46
N SER A 48 -7.05 9.06 -0.99
CA SER A 48 -6.99 8.46 0.34
C SER A 48 -5.78 7.52 0.49
N LEU A 49 -5.44 6.75 -0.54
CA LEU A 49 -4.28 5.84 -0.51
C LEU A 49 -2.97 6.61 -0.41
N ARG A 50 -2.78 7.67 -1.21
CA ARG A 50 -1.60 8.55 -1.12
C ARG A 50 -1.46 9.18 0.27
N HIS A 51 -2.57 9.61 0.85
CA HIS A 51 -2.56 10.12 2.22
C HIS A 51 -2.08 9.05 3.22
N ASN A 52 -2.53 7.79 3.09
CA ASN A 52 -2.07 6.70 3.96
C ASN A 52 -0.58 6.38 3.80
N LEU A 53 -0.06 6.44 2.57
CA LEU A 53 1.38 6.23 2.32
C LEU A 53 2.25 7.27 3.03
N SER A 54 1.84 8.54 3.00
CA SER A 54 2.62 9.61 3.64
C SER A 54 2.39 9.74 5.14
N PHE A 55 1.21 9.36 5.64
CA PHE A 55 0.82 9.56 7.05
C PHE A 55 1.14 8.38 7.96
N ASN A 56 1.29 7.16 7.41
CA ASN A 56 1.48 5.96 8.21
C ASN A 56 2.94 5.50 8.19
N ASP A 57 3.56 5.45 9.37
CA ASP A 57 4.97 5.06 9.55
C ASP A 57 5.31 3.66 9.05
N CYS A 58 4.30 2.80 8.81
CA CYS A 58 4.55 1.50 8.21
C CYS A 58 4.93 1.56 6.74
N PHE A 59 4.79 2.70 6.07
CA PHE A 59 5.22 2.86 4.69
C PHE A 59 6.41 3.82 4.60
N ILE A 60 7.51 3.32 4.04
CA ILE A 60 8.71 4.11 3.81
C ILE A 60 8.86 4.41 2.33
N LYS A 61 9.26 5.64 2.03
CA LYS A 61 9.53 6.11 0.68
C LYS A 61 11.00 5.86 0.34
N ILE A 62 11.25 5.05 -0.68
CA ILE A 62 12.60 4.71 -1.14
C ILE A 62 12.89 5.48 -2.45
N PRO A 63 13.92 6.34 -2.49
CA PRO A 63 14.29 7.05 -3.71
C PRO A 63 14.76 6.06 -4.78
N ARG A 64 14.50 6.36 -6.05
CA ARG A 64 15.05 5.58 -7.16
C ARG A 64 16.54 5.82 -7.24
N ARG A 65 17.28 4.78 -7.63
CA ARG A 65 18.70 4.91 -7.94
C ARG A 65 18.86 5.72 -9.25
N PRO A 66 19.96 6.48 -9.42
CA PRO A 66 20.18 7.30 -10.62
C PRO A 66 20.17 6.52 -11.94
N ASP A 67 20.56 5.24 -11.88
CA ASP A 67 20.59 4.28 -13.00
C ASP A 67 19.22 3.67 -13.33
N GLN A 68 18.19 3.92 -12.51
CA GLN A 68 16.82 3.43 -12.71
C GLN A 68 15.82 4.58 -12.89
N PRO A 69 15.85 5.27 -14.05
CA PRO A 69 14.94 6.38 -14.32
C PRO A 69 13.48 5.89 -14.31
N GLY A 70 12.61 6.65 -13.66
CA GLY A 70 11.19 6.33 -13.57
C GLY A 70 10.40 7.37 -12.78
N LYS A 71 9.08 7.38 -12.97
CA LYS A 71 8.20 8.32 -12.26
C LYS A 71 8.04 7.92 -10.80
N GLY A 72 8.27 8.90 -9.91
CA GLY A 72 8.03 8.78 -8.48
C GLY A 72 8.99 7.84 -7.77
N SER A 73 8.75 7.66 -6.47
CA SER A 73 9.56 6.80 -5.59
C SER A 73 8.95 5.42 -5.44
N PHE A 74 9.75 4.47 -4.97
CA PHE A 74 9.26 3.20 -4.46
C PHE A 74 8.68 3.38 -3.06
N TRP A 75 7.74 2.51 -2.71
CA TRP A 75 7.18 2.39 -1.38
C TRP A 75 7.41 0.97 -0.88
N ALA A 76 7.91 0.85 0.34
CA ALA A 76 8.13 -0.42 1.01
C ALA A 76 7.47 -0.41 2.39
N LEU A 77 7.34 -1.59 2.99
CA LEU A 77 6.95 -1.71 4.39
C LEU A 77 8.15 -1.42 5.29
N HIS A 78 7.94 -0.67 6.36
CA HIS A 78 8.93 -0.55 7.42
C HIS A 78 9.18 -1.95 8.03
N PRO A 79 10.44 -2.36 8.30
CA PRO A 79 10.76 -3.68 8.83
C PRO A 79 9.95 -4.02 10.10
N SER A 80 9.80 -3.07 11.02
CA SER A 80 9.02 -3.24 12.26
C SER A 80 7.50 -3.34 12.08
N CYS A 81 6.99 -3.12 10.87
CA CYS A 81 5.57 -3.30 10.55
C CYS A 81 5.28 -4.58 9.75
N GLY A 82 6.30 -5.33 9.32
CA GLY A 82 6.12 -6.56 8.54
C GLY A 82 5.21 -7.58 9.24
N ASP A 83 5.52 -7.84 10.52
CA ASP A 83 4.80 -8.79 11.37
C ASP A 83 3.35 -8.38 11.66
N MET A 84 2.99 -7.10 11.48
CA MET A 84 1.61 -6.63 11.66
C MET A 84 0.64 -7.21 10.62
N PHE A 85 1.18 -7.72 9.51
CA PHE A 85 0.42 -8.23 8.37
C PHE A 85 0.67 -9.72 8.12
N GLU A 86 1.68 -10.32 8.75
CA GLU A 86 1.83 -11.77 8.81
C GLU A 86 0.71 -12.39 9.66
N ASN A 87 0.27 -13.60 9.33
CA ASN A 87 -0.84 -14.34 9.97
C ASN A 87 -2.27 -13.84 9.69
N GLY A 88 -2.50 -13.10 8.59
CA GLY A 88 -3.85 -12.86 8.08
C GLY A 88 -4.64 -11.75 8.77
N SER A 89 -4.02 -10.99 9.68
CA SER A 89 -4.63 -9.79 10.30
C SER A 89 -4.57 -8.57 9.36
N PHE A 90 -5.00 -8.73 8.11
CA PHE A 90 -5.27 -7.59 7.22
C PHE A 90 -6.61 -6.91 7.56
N LEU A 91 -7.35 -7.46 8.52
CA LEU A 91 -8.62 -6.94 8.97
C LEU A 91 -8.42 -5.58 9.65
N ARG A 92 -9.35 -4.67 9.38
CA ARG A 92 -9.41 -3.32 9.95
C ARG A 92 -9.19 -3.41 11.46
N ARG A 93 -8.13 -2.74 11.96
CA ARG A 93 -7.86 -2.58 13.40
C ARG A 93 -9.20 -2.30 14.11
N ARG A 94 -9.58 -3.11 15.12
CA ARG A 94 -10.64 -2.70 16.05
C ARG A 94 -10.21 -1.34 16.63
N LYS A 95 -11.20 -0.45 16.78
CA LYS A 95 -11.08 0.91 17.34
C LYS A 95 -9.99 0.91 18.43
N ARG A 96 -8.99 1.80 18.35
CA ARG A 96 -8.09 2.07 19.48
C ARG A 96 -9.00 2.36 20.67
N PHE A 97 -9.01 1.47 21.67
CA PHE A 97 -9.72 1.74 22.93
C PHE A 97 -8.92 2.79 23.69
N LYS A 98 -9.64 3.86 24.04
CA LYS A 98 -9.28 5.05 24.84
C LYS A 98 -7.94 5.71 24.50
#